data_AF-A0A5C7PBX5-F1
#
_entry.id   AF-A0A5C7PBX5-F1
#
_cell.length_a   1.000
_cell.length_b   1.000
_cell.length_c   1.000
_cell.angle_alpha   90.00
_cell.angle_beta   90.00
_cell.angle_gamma   90.00
#
_symmetry.space_group_name_H-M   'P 1'
#
loop_
_entity.id
_entity.type
_entity.pdbx_description
1 polymer ?
#
loop_
_entity_poly.entity_id
_entity_poly.type
_entity_poly.pdbx_seq_one_letter_code
_entity_poly.pdbx_strand_id
1 'polypeptide(L)'
;MVEFSEWYKAYPKKMARADGERAWAKMNEADREAAMAAVAAHVRYWEACGTERQYMPYPATWLNGRRWEDELEMPEVAAKLVAWWSTDAGILAKGREVGCSPRPGEDMATYKSRVAEAIRRAA
;
A
#
# COMPACT_ATOMS: atom_id res chain seq x y z
N MET A 1 -21.75 -11.14 13.23
CA MET A 1 -21.70 -12.20 12.21
C MET A 1 -21.32 -11.57 10.89
N VAL A 2 -20.04 -11.67 10.54
CA VAL A 2 -19.57 -11.20 9.23
C VAL A 2 -19.90 -12.24 8.17
N GLU A 3 -20.59 -11.82 7.12
CA GLU A 3 -20.97 -12.70 6.02
C GLU A 3 -19.85 -12.79 4.97
N PHE A 4 -19.68 -13.99 4.38
CA PHE A 4 -18.71 -14.18 3.30
C PHE A 4 -18.92 -13.18 2.15
N SER A 5 -20.19 -12.86 1.83
CA SER A 5 -20.50 -11.95 0.75
C SER A 5 -19.99 -10.52 1.00
N GLU A 6 -19.91 -10.09 2.26
CA GLU A 6 -19.40 -8.78 2.65
C GLU A 6 -17.88 -8.76 2.57
N TRP A 7 -17.22 -9.76 3.15
CA TRP A 7 -15.78 -9.94 3.04
C TRP A 7 -15.33 -10.09 1.58
N TYR A 8 -16.05 -10.90 0.79
CA TYR A 8 -15.75 -11.15 -0.61
C TYR A 8 -15.90 -9.88 -1.45
N LYS A 9 -16.75 -8.91 -1.08
CA LYS A 9 -16.83 -7.60 -1.76
C LYS A 9 -15.57 -6.76 -1.53
N ALA A 10 -14.95 -6.84 -0.36
CA ALA A 10 -13.71 -6.14 -0.05
C ALA A 10 -12.47 -6.73 -0.76
N TYR A 11 -12.47 -8.03 -1.06
CA TYR A 11 -11.29 -8.70 -1.62
C TYR A 11 -11.07 -8.39 -3.12
N PRO A 12 -9.89 -7.91 -3.58
CA PRO A 12 -9.72 -7.37 -4.94
C PRO A 12 -9.75 -8.45 -6.03
N LYS A 13 -9.24 -9.65 -5.74
CA LYS A 13 -9.20 -10.76 -6.70
C LYS A 13 -10.45 -11.64 -6.60
N LYS A 14 -11.43 -11.36 -7.44
CA LYS A 14 -12.70 -12.12 -7.53
C LYS A 14 -12.55 -13.42 -8.34
N MET A 15 -11.88 -14.43 -7.80
CA MET A 15 -11.68 -15.73 -8.45
C MET A 15 -11.91 -16.89 -7.47
N ALA A 16 -12.19 -18.08 -8.00
CA ALA A 16 -12.41 -19.32 -7.23
C ALA A 16 -13.37 -19.14 -6.04
N ARG A 17 -14.53 -18.50 -6.29
CA ARG A 17 -15.47 -18.12 -5.23
C ARG A 17 -15.94 -19.30 -4.38
N ALA A 18 -16.26 -20.43 -5.01
CA ALA A 18 -16.70 -21.65 -4.31
C ALA A 18 -15.64 -22.16 -3.31
N ASP A 19 -14.35 -22.06 -3.66
CA ASP A 19 -13.26 -22.44 -2.75
C ASP A 19 -13.13 -21.47 -1.58
N GLY A 20 -13.35 -20.18 -1.85
CA GLY A 20 -13.41 -19.14 -0.81
C GLY A 20 -14.56 -19.39 0.17
N GLU A 21 -15.76 -19.72 -0.33
CA GLU A 21 -16.92 -20.05 0.49
C GLU A 21 -16.65 -21.29 1.36
N ARG A 22 -16.03 -22.33 0.78
CA ARG A 22 -15.62 -23.52 1.54
C ARG A 22 -14.58 -23.22 2.61
N ALA A 23 -13.64 -22.31 2.35
CA ALA A 23 -12.66 -21.88 3.35
C ALA A 23 -13.34 -21.07 4.48
N TRP A 24 -14.22 -20.12 4.12
CA TRP A 24 -14.96 -19.29 5.07
C TRP A 24 -15.87 -20.12 6.01
N ALA A 25 -16.52 -21.15 5.47
CA ALA A 25 -17.38 -22.04 6.24
C ALA A 25 -16.63 -22.79 7.36
N LYS A 26 -15.32 -23.00 7.21
CA LYS A 26 -14.48 -23.66 8.22
C LYS A 26 -14.02 -22.73 9.35
N MET A 27 -14.10 -21.42 9.15
CA MET A 27 -13.65 -20.42 10.12
C MET A 27 -14.69 -20.21 11.23
N ASN A 28 -14.21 -19.99 12.45
CA ASN A 28 -15.04 -19.54 13.56
C ASN A 28 -15.38 -18.03 13.41
N GLU A 29 -16.25 -17.51 14.28
CA GLU A 29 -16.67 -16.11 14.21
C GLU A 29 -15.52 -15.12 14.43
N ALA A 30 -14.63 -15.39 15.39
CA ALA A 30 -13.49 -14.52 15.70
C ALA A 30 -12.52 -14.40 14.52
N ASP A 31 -12.21 -15.51 13.85
CA ASP A 31 -11.36 -15.54 12.66
C ASP A 31 -12.02 -14.77 11.50
N ARG A 32 -13.35 -14.82 11.36
CA ARG A 32 -14.10 -14.06 10.34
C ARG A 32 -14.05 -12.56 10.59
N GLU A 33 -14.21 -12.14 11.84
CA GLU A 33 -14.08 -10.74 12.24
C GLU A 33 -12.65 -10.23 12.02
N ALA A 34 -11.64 -11.01 12.41
CA ALA A 34 -10.23 -10.69 12.16
C ALA A 34 -9.91 -10.59 10.66
N ALA A 35 -10.42 -11.53 9.85
CA ALA A 35 -10.27 -11.50 8.40
C ALA A 35 -10.89 -10.25 7.75
N MET A 36 -12.04 -9.81 8.25
CA MET A 36 -12.70 -8.59 7.77
C MET A 36 -11.98 -7.32 8.20
N ALA A 37 -11.42 -7.29 9.41
CA ALA A 37 -10.61 -6.16 9.86
C ALA A 37 -9.30 -6.05 9.05
N ALA A 38 -8.66 -7.18 8.73
CA ALA A 38 -7.35 -7.21 8.09
C ALA A 38 -7.39 -7.04 6.56
N VAL A 39 -8.49 -7.40 5.88
CA VAL A 39 -8.55 -7.39 4.41
C VAL A 39 -8.29 -5.99 3.84
N ALA A 40 -8.80 -4.93 4.47
CA ALA A 40 -8.58 -3.56 3.99
C ALA A 40 -7.10 -3.14 4.05
N ALA A 41 -6.38 -3.54 5.11
CA ALA A 41 -4.95 -3.27 5.25
C ALA A 41 -4.13 -4.03 4.20
N HIS A 42 -4.48 -5.29 3.95
CA HIS A 42 -3.85 -6.11 2.90
C HIS A 42 -4.06 -5.56 1.49
N VAL A 43 -5.26 -5.05 1.19
CA VAL A 43 -5.54 -4.39 -0.09
C VAL A 43 -4.63 -3.17 -0.28
N ARG A 44 -4.56 -2.30 0.74
CA ARG A 44 -3.66 -1.13 0.72
C ARG A 44 -2.19 -1.53 0.59
N TYR A 45 -1.78 -2.63 1.22
CA TYR A 45 -0.43 -3.16 1.09
C TYR A 45 -0.12 -3.62 -0.34
N TRP A 46 -1.01 -4.40 -0.97
CA TRP A 46 -0.82 -4.83 -2.36
C TRP A 46 -0.80 -3.65 -3.34
N GLU A 47 -1.65 -2.65 -3.11
CA GLU A 47 -1.64 -1.39 -3.88
C GLU A 47 -0.31 -0.64 -3.68
N ALA A 48 0.16 -0.49 -2.45
CA ALA A 48 1.42 0.19 -2.13
C ALA A 48 2.65 -0.53 -2.72
N CYS A 49 2.61 -1.86 -2.77
CA CYS A 49 3.63 -2.68 -3.40
C CYS A 49 3.53 -2.71 -4.94
N GLY A 50 2.50 -2.10 -5.55
CA GLY A 50 2.25 -2.20 -6.99
C GLY A 50 1.99 -3.63 -7.45
N THR A 51 1.46 -4.48 -6.57
CA THR A 51 1.22 -5.90 -6.86
C THR A 51 0.11 -6.04 -7.89
N GLU A 52 0.42 -6.61 -9.06
CA GLU A 52 -0.59 -6.89 -10.07
C GLU A 52 -1.60 -7.94 -9.57
N ARG A 53 -2.86 -7.82 -10.02
CA ARG A 53 -3.95 -8.71 -9.61
C ARG A 53 -3.66 -10.21 -9.84
N GLN A 54 -2.84 -10.55 -10.84
CA GLN A 54 -2.44 -11.93 -11.10
C GLN A 54 -1.56 -12.53 -9.99
N TYR A 55 -0.77 -11.70 -9.29
CA TYR A 55 0.10 -12.11 -8.19
C TYR A 55 -0.56 -12.02 -6.80
N MET A 56 -1.71 -11.35 -6.69
CA MET A 56 -2.50 -11.37 -5.46
C MET A 56 -2.99 -12.81 -5.16
N PRO A 57 -2.97 -13.25 -3.90
CA PRO A 57 -3.44 -14.59 -3.53
C PRO A 57 -4.92 -14.77 -3.87
N TYR A 58 -5.34 -16.01 -4.16
CA TYR A 58 -6.77 -16.33 -4.26
C TYR A 58 -7.44 -16.17 -2.89
N PRO A 59 -8.74 -15.82 -2.85
CA PRO A 59 -9.50 -15.70 -1.60
C PRO A 59 -9.34 -16.93 -0.70
N ALA A 60 -9.48 -18.14 -1.27
CA ALA A 60 -9.30 -19.39 -0.53
C ALA A 60 -7.88 -19.57 0.01
N THR A 61 -6.85 -19.18 -0.75
CA THR A 61 -5.45 -19.26 -0.32
C THR A 61 -5.16 -18.31 0.83
N TRP A 62 -5.70 -17.10 0.78
CA TRP A 62 -5.54 -16.11 1.84
C TRP A 62 -6.26 -16.54 3.13
N LEU A 63 -7.50 -17.03 3.01
CA LEU A 63 -8.29 -17.51 4.15
C LEU A 63 -7.69 -18.77 4.80
N ASN A 64 -7.37 -19.80 4.01
CA ASN A 64 -6.79 -21.04 4.57
C ASN A 64 -5.39 -20.81 5.18
N GLY A 65 -4.66 -19.81 4.68
CA GLY A 65 -3.35 -19.43 5.20
C GLY A 65 -3.38 -18.56 6.45
N ARG A 66 -4.56 -18.25 7.01
CA ARG A 66 -4.73 -17.33 8.15
C ARG A 66 -4.03 -15.98 7.97
N ARG A 67 -3.96 -15.48 6.73
CA ARG A 67 -3.13 -14.31 6.40
C ARG A 67 -3.58 -12.99 7.03
N TRP A 68 -4.73 -12.96 7.70
CA TRP A 68 -5.08 -11.83 8.56
C TRP A 68 -4.14 -11.67 9.77
N GLU A 69 -3.37 -12.70 10.11
CA GLU A 69 -2.33 -12.69 11.13
C GLU A 69 -0.95 -12.24 10.59
N ASP A 70 -0.80 -12.07 9.27
CA ASP A 70 0.47 -11.64 8.67
C ASP A 70 0.82 -10.21 9.11
N GLU A 71 2.06 -10.01 9.55
CA GLU A 71 2.59 -8.67 9.85
C GLU A 71 2.90 -7.94 8.53
N LEU A 72 2.16 -6.86 8.27
CA LEU A 72 2.33 -6.05 7.05
C LEU A 72 3.33 -4.91 7.27
N GLU A 73 4.53 -5.06 6.72
CA GLU A 73 5.49 -3.96 6.60
C GLU A 73 5.13 -3.10 5.38
N MET A 74 4.40 -2.01 5.58
CA MET A 74 4.08 -1.09 4.48
C MET A 74 5.39 -0.57 3.86
N PRO A 75 5.59 -0.74 2.54
CA PRO A 75 6.81 -0.27 1.92
C PRO A 75 6.87 1.26 2.04
N GLU A 76 8.02 1.80 2.45
CA GLU A 76 8.31 3.25 2.35
C GLU A 76 8.11 3.79 0.93
N VAL A 77 8.04 2.88 -0.05
CA VAL A 77 8.17 3.13 -1.48
C VAL A 77 6.97 3.86 -2.10
N ALA A 78 5.81 3.92 -1.44
CA ALA A 78 4.75 4.85 -1.87
C ALA A 78 5.22 6.31 -1.84
N ALA A 79 6.24 6.65 -1.02
CA ALA A 79 6.92 7.95 -1.07
C ALA A 79 8.10 8.00 -2.06
N LYS A 80 8.68 6.86 -2.48
CA LYS A 80 9.86 6.80 -3.38
C LYS A 80 9.51 6.67 -4.87
N LEU A 81 8.34 6.14 -5.25
CA LEU A 81 7.90 6.02 -6.66
C LEU A 81 7.13 7.24 -7.18
N VAL A 82 6.73 8.13 -6.29
CA VAL A 82 6.27 9.46 -6.66
C VAL A 82 7.51 10.23 -7.08
N ALA A 83 7.64 10.51 -8.38
CA ALA A 83 8.76 11.27 -8.91
C ALA A 83 9.00 12.48 -8.00
N TRP A 84 10.21 12.63 -7.46
CA TRP A 84 10.48 13.51 -6.31
C TRP A 84 9.93 14.94 -6.46
N TRP A 85 9.72 15.37 -7.70
CA TRP A 85 9.17 16.66 -8.09
C TRP A 85 7.64 16.79 -8.08
N SER A 86 6.89 15.75 -7.72
CA SER A 86 5.42 15.68 -7.86
C SER A 86 4.64 15.83 -6.56
N THR A 87 5.31 15.80 -5.41
CA THR A 87 4.72 16.18 -4.11
C THR A 87 5.69 17.04 -3.32
N ASP A 88 5.16 17.93 -2.48
CA ASP A 88 5.98 18.79 -1.60
C ASP A 88 6.85 17.95 -0.65
N ALA A 89 6.31 16.85 -0.14
CA ALA A 89 7.07 15.89 0.68
C ALA A 89 8.25 15.27 -0.09
N GLY A 90 8.05 14.91 -1.36
CA GLY A 90 9.12 14.41 -2.24
C GLY A 90 10.19 15.47 -2.53
N ILE A 91 9.77 16.72 -2.75
CA ILE A 91 10.70 17.84 -3.01
C ILE A 91 11.55 18.09 -1.77
N LEU A 92 10.95 18.12 -0.57
CA LEU A 92 11.64 18.27 0.71
C LEU A 92 12.60 17.11 1.02
N ALA A 93 12.19 15.87 0.74
CA ALA A 93 13.03 14.70 0.95
C ALA A 93 14.27 14.75 0.04
N LYS A 94 14.09 15.04 -1.26
CA LYS A 94 15.21 15.17 -2.20
C LYS A 94 16.09 16.38 -1.87
N GLY A 95 15.50 17.49 -1.40
CA GLY A 95 16.26 18.64 -0.94
C GLY A 95 17.18 18.32 0.24
N ARG A 96 16.73 17.55 1.23
CA ARG A 96 17.60 17.06 2.32
C ARG A 96 18.76 16.20 1.82
N GLU A 97 18.48 15.30 0.88
CA GLU A 97 19.49 14.42 0.28
C GLU A 97 20.62 15.20 -0.40
N VAL A 98 20.31 16.30 -1.07
CA VAL A 98 21.30 17.15 -1.78
C VAL A 98 21.76 18.37 -0.99
N GLY A 99 21.43 18.46 0.31
CA GLY A 99 21.83 19.57 1.18
C GLY A 99 21.16 20.92 0.85
N CYS A 100 20.01 20.91 0.18
CA CYS A 100 19.24 22.09 -0.20
C CYS A 100 17.99 22.27 0.70
N SER A 101 18.05 23.23 1.62
CA SER A 101 16.94 23.57 2.53
C SER A 101 16.01 24.67 1.95
N PRO A 102 14.69 24.62 2.25
CA PRO A 102 13.74 25.66 1.86
C PRO A 102 14.03 26.96 2.61
N ARG A 103 13.84 28.11 1.95
CA ARG A 103 14.04 29.43 2.55
C ARG A 103 12.73 30.00 3.12
N PRO A 104 12.78 30.87 4.14
CA PRO A 104 11.60 31.59 4.61
C PRO A 104 10.92 32.38 3.48
N GLY A 105 9.62 32.17 3.27
CA GLY A 105 8.83 32.87 2.24
C GLY A 105 9.00 32.37 0.81
N GLU A 106 9.79 31.32 0.58
CA GLU A 106 9.98 30.69 -0.74
C GLU A 106 8.82 29.72 -1.04
N ASP A 107 8.24 29.81 -2.24
CA ASP A 107 7.25 28.84 -2.70
C ASP A 107 7.89 27.50 -3.13
N MET A 108 7.07 26.44 -3.22
CA MET A 108 7.56 25.09 -3.55
C MET A 108 8.04 24.94 -4.99
N ALA A 109 7.60 25.78 -5.93
CA ALA A 109 8.08 25.73 -7.31
C ALA A 109 9.53 26.24 -7.41
N THR A 110 9.83 27.33 -6.70
CA THR A 110 11.15 27.93 -6.57
C THR A 110 12.08 27.00 -5.82
N TYR A 111 11.63 26.44 -4.69
CA TYR A 111 12.39 25.45 -3.94
C TYR A 111 12.72 24.20 -4.78
N LYS A 112 11.74 23.63 -5.48
CA LYS A 112 11.94 22.50 -6.40
C LYS A 112 12.99 22.78 -7.48
N SER A 113 13.00 23.98 -8.04
CA SER A 113 13.97 24.38 -9.06
C SER A 113 15.40 24.37 -8.50
N ARG A 114 15.57 24.86 -7.27
CA ARG A 114 16.87 24.82 -6.57
C ARG A 114 17.30 23.41 -6.20
N VAL A 115 16.38 22.55 -5.81
CA VAL A 115 16.67 21.12 -5.58
C VAL A 115 17.15 20.47 -6.88
N ALA A 116 16.50 20.73 -8.02
CA ALA A 116 16.95 20.23 -9.33
C ALA A 116 18.35 20.75 -9.73
N GLU A 117 18.64 22.03 -9.46
CA GLU A 117 19.98 22.58 -9.68
C GLU A 117 21.04 21.94 -8.78
N ALA A 118 20.73 21.71 -7.50
CA ALA A 118 21.63 21.05 -6.58
C ALA A 118 21.97 19.62 -7.04
N ILE A 119 20.96 18.88 -7.53
CA ILE A 119 21.18 17.55 -8.15
C ILE A 119 22.14 17.66 -9.34
N ARG A 120 21.91 18.61 -10.26
CA ARG A 120 22.77 18.79 -11.46
C ARG A 120 24.21 19.20 -11.13
N ARG A 121 24.43 19.89 -10.00
CA ARG A 121 25.78 20.27 -9.55
C ARG A 121 26.50 19.13 -8.84
N ALA A 122 25.77 18.15 -8.33
CA ALA A 122 26.31 16.98 -7.63
C ALA A 122 26.53 15.77 -8.55
N ALA A 123 26.10 15.84 -9.81
CA ALA A 123 26.35 14.86 -10.86
C ALA A 123 27.62 15.19 -11.65
#